data_AF-A0A3A8JB47-F1
#
_entry.id   AF-A0A3A8JB47-F1
#
_cell.length_a   1.000
_cell.length_b   1.000
_cell.length_c   1.000
_cell.angle_alpha   90.00
_cell.angle_beta   90.00
_cell.angle_gamma   90.00
#
_symmetry.space_group_name_H-M   'P 1'
#
loop_
_entity.id
_entity.type
_entity.pdbx_description
1 polymer ?
#
loop_
_entity_poly.entity_id
_entity_poly.type
_entity_poly.pdbx_seq_one_letter_code
_entity_poly.pdbx_strand_id
1 'polypeptide(L)'
;MLDEGQHAACVDAWLVDRAARNLSTEDFLQLFEAALTVLWKQTLTTLGEVTLTAIAGRVLHNASERFPLFASLNVERVGGLRFGELREQVHSGHDSGLREGSRFVLVEFLTVLGNLTAEILTPELHAELSKVALPEAVRPRVTAGEDTTS
;
A
#
# COMPACT_ATOMS: atom_id res chain seq x y z
N MET A 1 -0.68 -8.47 -20.82
CA MET A 1 -1.05 -7.04 -21.02
C MET A 1 -2.51 -6.75 -20.63
N LEU A 2 -3.40 -7.75 -20.57
CA LEU A 2 -4.74 -7.57 -20.00
C LEU A 2 -4.69 -7.50 -18.46
N ASP A 3 -3.70 -8.14 -17.87
CA ASP A 3 -3.60 -8.40 -16.42
C ASP A 3 -3.18 -7.12 -15.65
N GLU A 4 -2.21 -6.37 -16.18
CA GLU A 4 -1.79 -5.07 -15.65
C GLU A 4 -2.97 -4.08 -15.55
N GLY A 5 -3.87 -4.08 -16.54
CA GLY A 5 -5.08 -3.26 -16.54
C GLY A 5 -6.08 -3.67 -15.45
N GLN A 6 -6.19 -4.96 -15.15
CA GLN A 6 -7.04 -5.47 -14.08
C GLN A 6 -6.48 -5.11 -12.70
N HIS A 7 -5.17 -5.27 -12.48
CA HIS A 7 -4.54 -4.89 -11.20
C HIS A 7 -4.63 -3.38 -10.98
N ALA A 8 -4.39 -2.57 -12.02
CA ALA A 8 -4.58 -1.13 -11.97
C ALA A 8 -6.03 -0.76 -11.59
N ALA A 9 -7.03 -1.35 -12.24
CA ALA A 9 -8.43 -1.10 -11.93
C ALA A 9 -8.80 -1.49 -10.49
N CYS A 10 -8.27 -2.60 -9.98
CA CYS A 10 -8.48 -3.02 -8.59
C CYS A 10 -7.89 -1.99 -7.60
N VAL A 11 -6.64 -1.58 -7.80
CA VAL A 11 -5.96 -0.59 -6.95
C VAL A 11 -6.67 0.76 -7.03
N ASP A 12 -7.07 1.20 -8.23
CA ASP A 12 -7.79 2.45 -8.43
C ASP A 12 -9.15 2.44 -7.75
N ALA A 13 -9.90 1.34 -7.85
CA ALA A 13 -11.18 1.20 -7.16
C ALA A 13 -11.01 1.28 -5.64
N TRP A 14 -9.96 0.65 -5.10
CA TRP A 14 -9.63 0.71 -3.68
C TRP A 14 -9.21 2.13 -3.24
N LEU A 15 -8.37 2.83 -4.02
CA LEU A 15 -7.97 4.21 -3.74
C LEU A 15 -9.13 5.21 -3.83
N VAL A 16 -10.10 4.94 -4.71
CA VAL A 16 -11.31 5.73 -4.86
C VAL A 16 -12.37 5.31 -3.83
N ASP A 17 -12.19 4.26 -3.04
CA ASP A 17 -13.15 3.94 -1.98
C ASP A 17 -13.21 5.06 -0.91
N ARG A 18 -14.37 5.22 -0.25
CA ARG A 18 -14.54 6.29 0.76
C ARG A 18 -13.54 6.17 1.92
N ALA A 19 -13.02 4.98 2.21
CA ALA A 19 -11.98 4.79 3.22
C ALA A 19 -10.63 5.46 2.86
N ALA A 20 -10.32 5.61 1.57
CA ALA A 20 -9.05 6.15 1.08
C ALA A 20 -9.16 7.60 0.55
N ARG A 21 -10.40 8.05 0.25
CA ARG A 21 -10.69 9.40 -0.23
C ARG A 21 -10.42 10.44 0.85
N ASN A 22 -9.61 11.45 0.50
CA ASN A 22 -9.28 12.63 1.33
C ASN A 22 -8.51 12.35 2.62
N LEU A 23 -7.77 11.24 2.70
CA LEU A 23 -6.84 11.01 3.81
C LEU A 23 -5.72 12.06 3.84
N SER A 24 -5.27 12.42 5.05
CA SER A 24 -4.01 13.14 5.24
C SER A 24 -2.85 12.32 4.68
N THR A 25 -1.68 12.95 4.51
CA THR A 25 -0.49 12.24 4.03
C THR A 25 -0.08 11.13 5.00
N GLU A 26 -0.16 11.35 6.32
CA GLU A 26 0.16 10.31 7.31
C GLU A 26 -0.86 9.16 7.31
N ASP A 27 -2.15 9.47 7.22
CA ASP A 27 -3.21 8.46 7.17
C ASP A 27 -3.11 7.63 5.89
N PHE A 28 -2.80 8.29 4.76
CA PHE A 28 -2.56 7.60 3.50
C PHE A 28 -1.34 6.69 3.58
N LEU A 29 -0.24 7.14 4.20
CA LEU A 29 0.94 6.30 4.43
C LEU A 29 0.55 5.07 5.24
N GLN A 30 -0.14 5.22 6.37
CA GLN A 30 -0.60 4.08 7.18
C GLN A 30 -1.47 3.10 6.39
N LEU A 31 -2.38 3.62 5.55
CA LEU A 31 -3.21 2.80 4.69
C LEU A 31 -2.37 2.00 3.68
N PHE A 32 -1.36 2.64 3.08
CA PHE A 32 -0.43 1.98 2.17
C PHE A 32 0.42 0.92 2.89
N GLU A 33 0.95 1.22 4.09
CA GLU A 33 1.70 0.26 4.92
C GLU A 33 0.85 -1.00 5.20
N ALA A 34 -0.42 -0.80 5.57
CA ALA A 34 -1.35 -1.88 5.83
C ALA A 34 -1.63 -2.71 4.57
N ALA A 35 -1.86 -2.04 3.43
CA ALA A 35 -2.14 -2.71 2.15
C ALA A 35 -1.00 -3.62 1.71
N LEU A 36 0.23 -3.07 1.68
CA LEU A 36 1.39 -3.83 1.24
C LEU A 36 1.74 -4.95 2.24
N THR A 37 1.51 -4.73 3.54
CA THR A 37 1.70 -5.77 4.57
C THR A 37 0.70 -6.92 4.42
N VAL A 38 -0.56 -6.65 4.12
CA VAL A 38 -1.59 -7.68 3.89
C VAL A 38 -1.24 -8.51 2.65
N LEU A 39 -0.91 -7.85 1.53
CA LEU A 39 -0.50 -8.53 0.31
C LEU A 39 0.76 -9.38 0.53
N TRP A 40 1.75 -8.84 1.26
CA TRP A 40 2.95 -9.58 1.63
C TRP A 40 2.62 -10.85 2.41
N LYS A 41 1.84 -10.74 3.49
CA LYS A 41 1.47 -11.89 4.34
C LYS A 41 0.73 -12.97 3.56
N GLN A 42 -0.23 -12.57 2.73
CA GLN A 42 -1.01 -13.51 1.92
C GLN A 42 -0.16 -14.21 0.86
N THR A 43 0.83 -13.52 0.30
CA THR A 43 1.71 -14.10 -0.72
C THR A 43 2.79 -14.98 -0.11
N LEU A 44 3.26 -14.62 1.09
CA LEU A 44 4.34 -15.31 1.81
C LEU A 44 4.02 -16.80 2.05
N THR A 45 2.75 -17.11 2.33
CA THR A 45 2.29 -18.49 2.56
C THR A 45 2.39 -19.37 1.31
N THR A 46 2.41 -18.77 0.11
CA THR A 46 2.46 -19.49 -1.16
C THR A 46 3.86 -19.54 -1.76
N LEU A 47 4.57 -18.39 -1.82
CA LEU A 47 5.85 -18.29 -2.53
C LEU A 47 7.08 -18.48 -1.63
N GLY A 48 6.90 -18.40 -0.31
CA GLY A 48 7.98 -18.43 0.66
C GLY A 48 8.79 -17.13 0.71
N GLU A 49 9.55 -16.95 1.80
CA GLU A 49 10.22 -15.70 2.14
C GLU A 49 11.28 -15.27 1.13
N VAL A 50 12.09 -16.22 0.65
CA VAL A 50 13.19 -15.93 -0.30
C VAL A 50 12.65 -15.39 -1.61
N THR A 51 11.68 -16.08 -2.19
CA THR A 51 11.05 -15.68 -3.47
C THR A 51 10.37 -14.34 -3.34
N LEU A 52 9.58 -14.15 -2.28
CA LEU A 52 8.83 -12.91 -2.07
C LEU A 52 9.75 -11.71 -1.84
N THR A 53 10.85 -11.90 -1.10
CA THR A 53 11.86 -10.86 -0.89
C THR A 53 12.52 -10.44 -2.20
N ALA A 54 12.86 -11.38 -3.08
CA ALA A 54 13.44 -11.08 -4.38
C ALA A 54 12.46 -10.29 -5.28
N ILE A 55 11.18 -10.69 -5.27
CA ILE A 55 10.11 -9.98 -6.01
C ILE A 55 9.95 -8.56 -5.48
N ALA A 56 9.77 -8.40 -4.16
CA ALA A 56 9.60 -7.08 -3.57
C ALA A 56 10.84 -6.19 -3.79
N GLY A 57 12.06 -6.75 -3.69
CA GLY A 57 13.28 -6.03 -4.00
C GLY A 57 13.30 -5.46 -5.43
N ARG A 58 12.86 -6.26 -6.42
CA ARG A 58 12.72 -5.77 -7.81
C ARG A 58 11.66 -4.67 -7.93
N VAL A 59 10.50 -4.86 -7.32
CA VAL A 59 9.39 -3.88 -7.39
C VAL A 59 9.80 -2.54 -6.74
N LEU A 60 10.41 -2.60 -5.56
CA LEU A 60 10.88 -1.41 -4.85
C LEU A 60 12.02 -0.71 -5.58
N HIS A 61 12.92 -1.47 -6.22
CA HIS A 61 13.94 -0.89 -7.09
C HIS A 61 13.30 -0.10 -8.23
N ASN A 62 12.37 -0.71 -8.99
CA ASN A 62 11.64 -0.02 -10.08
C ASN A 62 10.87 1.22 -9.58
N ALA A 63 10.28 1.13 -8.38
CA ALA A 63 9.57 2.25 -7.78
C ALA A 63 10.52 3.38 -7.41
N SER A 64 11.70 3.08 -6.85
CA SER A 64 12.70 4.07 -6.46
C SER A 64 13.28 4.85 -7.65
N GLU A 65 13.39 4.21 -8.82
CA GLU A 65 13.84 4.88 -10.05
C GLU A 65 12.84 5.94 -10.53
N ARG A 66 11.55 5.75 -10.27
CA ARG A 66 10.46 6.66 -10.68
C ARG A 66 10.05 7.64 -9.59
N PHE A 67 10.10 7.20 -8.34
CA PHE A 67 9.64 7.91 -7.16
C PHE A 67 10.73 7.83 -6.08
N PRO A 68 11.66 8.80 -6.03
CA PRO A 68 12.82 8.72 -5.14
C PRO A 68 12.49 8.50 -3.65
N LEU A 69 11.32 8.97 -3.19
CA LEU A 69 10.78 8.71 -1.85
C LEU A 69 10.77 7.21 -1.49
N PHE A 70 10.51 6.34 -2.47
CA PHE A 70 10.40 4.89 -2.27
C PHE A 70 11.75 4.19 -2.15
N ALA A 71 12.87 4.88 -2.36
CA ALA A 71 14.21 4.35 -2.04
C ALA A 71 14.39 4.06 -0.53
N SER A 72 13.56 4.69 0.31
CA SER A 72 13.51 4.48 1.78
C SER A 72 12.72 3.22 2.19
N LEU A 73 12.02 2.58 1.25
CA LEU A 73 11.42 1.27 1.49
C LEU A 73 12.45 0.20 1.22
N ASN A 74 12.57 -0.72 2.18
CA ASN A 74 13.43 -1.87 2.02
C ASN A 74 12.75 -3.14 2.52
N VAL A 75 13.20 -4.28 1.99
CA VAL A 75 12.77 -5.60 2.43
C VAL A 75 13.95 -6.26 3.10
N GLU A 76 13.84 -6.52 4.40
CA GLU A 76 14.85 -7.24 5.14
C GLU A 76 14.63 -8.75 5.04
N ARG A 77 15.73 -9.50 5.00
CA ARG A 77 15.72 -10.96 5.04
C ARG A 77 15.07 -11.56 6.30
N VAL A 78 14.93 -10.76 7.36
CA VAL A 78 14.28 -11.13 8.61
C VAL A 78 13.38 -9.96 9.00
N GLY A 79 12.06 -10.17 8.99
CA GLY A 79 11.09 -9.14 9.38
C GLY A 79 10.34 -8.48 8.23
N GLY A 80 10.70 -8.77 6.97
CA GLY A 80 9.94 -8.36 5.79
C GLY A 80 10.05 -6.87 5.46
N LEU A 81 8.91 -6.24 5.15
CA LEU A 81 8.85 -4.85 4.69
C LEU A 81 9.13 -3.85 5.82
N ARG A 82 10.01 -2.89 5.56
CA ARG A 82 10.37 -1.82 6.50
C ARG A 82 9.91 -0.47 5.96
N PHE A 83 9.11 0.23 6.76
CA PHE A 83 8.54 1.55 6.43
C PHE A 83 9.10 2.71 7.28
N GLY A 84 10.05 2.42 8.18
CA GLY A 84 10.55 3.40 9.16
C GLY A 84 11.11 4.67 8.51
N GLU A 85 12.03 4.53 7.56
CA GLU A 85 12.63 5.68 6.86
C GLU A 85 11.61 6.42 5.98
N LEU A 86 10.71 5.69 5.30
CA LEU A 86 9.63 6.29 4.53
C LEU A 86 8.74 7.17 5.43
N ARG A 87 8.43 6.68 6.63
CA ARG A 87 7.66 7.42 7.62
C ARG A 87 8.37 8.70 8.03
N GLU A 88 9.66 8.64 8.33
CA GLU A 88 10.44 9.83 8.70
C GLU A 88 10.48 10.88 7.58
N GLN A 89 10.63 10.45 6.31
CA GLN A 89 10.64 11.36 5.17
C GLN A 89 9.28 12.05 4.97
N VAL A 90 8.18 11.29 5.08
CA VAL A 90 6.83 11.84 5.00
C VAL A 90 6.56 12.84 6.13
N HIS A 91 6.94 12.51 7.37
CA HIS A 91 6.80 13.44 8.52
C HIS A 91 7.65 14.71 8.36
N SER A 92 8.77 14.61 7.62
CA SER A 92 9.64 15.75 7.31
C SER A 92 9.13 16.60 6.14
N GLY A 93 7.91 16.34 5.64
CA GLY A 93 7.28 17.10 4.56
C GLY A 93 7.73 16.71 3.15
N HIS A 94 8.44 15.58 2.99
CA HIS A 94 8.80 15.04 1.67
C HIS A 94 7.72 14.06 1.21
N ASP A 95 6.61 14.56 0.66
CA ASP A 95 5.46 13.75 0.24
C ASP A 95 5.19 13.75 -1.26
N SER A 96 6.04 14.44 -2.05
CA SER A 96 5.87 14.58 -3.49
C SER A 96 5.86 13.21 -4.17
N GLY A 97 4.68 12.76 -4.57
CA GLY A 97 4.49 11.48 -5.25
C GLY A 97 4.19 10.28 -4.35
N LEU A 98 3.91 10.46 -3.05
CA LEU A 98 3.53 9.33 -2.17
C LEU A 98 2.35 8.54 -2.75
N ARG A 99 1.27 9.22 -3.14
CA ARG A 99 0.07 8.55 -3.69
C ARG A 99 0.34 7.81 -5.00
N GLU A 100 1.00 8.48 -5.93
CA GLU A 100 1.33 7.91 -7.24
C GLU A 100 2.33 6.74 -7.13
N GLY A 101 3.34 6.88 -6.27
CA GLY A 101 4.31 5.83 -6.00
C GLY A 101 3.71 4.63 -5.26
N SER A 102 2.83 4.86 -4.30
CA SER A 102 2.11 3.78 -3.59
C SER A 102 1.23 3.00 -4.56
N ARG A 103 0.50 3.70 -5.44
CA ARG A 103 -0.26 3.08 -6.52
C ARG A 103 0.65 2.24 -7.42
N PHE A 104 1.77 2.81 -7.87
CA PHE A 104 2.73 2.11 -8.72
C PHE A 104 3.24 0.83 -8.06
N VAL A 105 3.68 0.88 -6.80
CA VAL A 105 4.17 -0.29 -6.06
C VAL A 105 3.12 -1.37 -5.97
N LEU A 106 1.87 -1.04 -5.62
CA LEU A 106 0.80 -2.03 -5.48
C LEU A 106 0.47 -2.70 -6.83
N VAL A 107 0.36 -1.91 -7.90
CA VAL A 107 0.07 -2.43 -9.25
C VAL A 107 1.21 -3.32 -9.75
N GLU A 108 2.46 -2.87 -9.64
CA GLU A 108 3.64 -3.62 -10.07
C GLU A 108 3.78 -4.93 -9.26
N PHE A 109 3.57 -4.86 -7.94
CA PHE A 109 3.63 -6.04 -7.07
C PHE A 109 2.57 -7.08 -7.46
N LEU A 110 1.31 -6.67 -7.61
CA LEU A 110 0.24 -7.56 -8.05
C LEU A 110 0.50 -8.12 -9.45
N THR A 111 1.03 -7.31 -10.37
CA THR A 111 1.34 -7.74 -11.75
C THR A 111 2.45 -8.78 -11.78
N VAL A 112 3.52 -8.60 -11.02
CA VAL A 112 4.61 -9.59 -10.95
C VAL A 112 4.10 -10.89 -10.31
N LEU A 113 3.28 -10.80 -9.26
CA LEU A 113 2.69 -11.96 -8.62
C LEU A 113 1.70 -12.71 -9.51
N GLY A 114 0.81 -11.99 -10.20
CA GLY A 114 -0.12 -12.55 -11.16
C GLY A 114 0.61 -13.35 -12.25
N ASN A 115 1.62 -12.72 -12.88
CA ASN A 115 2.43 -13.37 -13.89
C ASN A 115 3.16 -14.63 -13.38
N LEU A 116 3.77 -14.58 -12.19
CA LEU A 116 4.52 -15.71 -11.64
C LEU A 116 3.62 -16.86 -11.18
N THR A 117 2.38 -16.55 -10.82
CA THR A 117 1.42 -17.53 -10.28
C THR A 117 0.35 -17.94 -11.28
N ALA A 118 0.49 -17.52 -12.54
CA ALA A 118 -0.53 -17.69 -13.58
C ALA A 118 -1.92 -17.24 -13.10
N GLU A 119 -1.96 -16.09 -12.42
CA GLU A 119 -3.15 -15.44 -11.85
C GLU A 119 -3.89 -16.24 -10.76
N ILE A 120 -3.36 -17.38 -10.29
CA ILE A 120 -4.07 -18.24 -9.32
C ILE A 120 -4.30 -17.54 -7.97
N LEU A 121 -3.39 -16.63 -7.58
CA LEU A 121 -3.50 -15.87 -6.33
C LEU A 121 -4.25 -14.54 -6.50
N THR A 122 -4.41 -14.07 -7.74
CA THR A 122 -4.91 -12.72 -8.02
C THR A 122 -6.30 -12.45 -7.42
N PRO A 123 -7.30 -13.34 -7.54
CA PRO A 123 -8.62 -13.09 -6.95
C PRO A 123 -8.57 -12.91 -5.44
N GLU A 124 -7.77 -13.72 -4.74
CA GLU A 124 -7.64 -13.65 -3.28
C GLU A 124 -6.88 -12.38 -2.86
N LEU A 125 -5.79 -12.04 -3.56
CA LEU A 125 -5.03 -10.82 -3.29
C LEU A 125 -5.85 -9.54 -3.55
N HIS A 126 -6.67 -9.52 -4.60
CA HIS A 126 -7.60 -8.41 -4.88
C HIS A 126 -8.68 -8.30 -3.79
N ALA A 127 -9.22 -9.44 -3.35
CA ALA A 127 -10.19 -9.46 -2.26
C ALA A 127 -9.59 -8.96 -0.94
N GLU A 128 -8.37 -9.39 -0.60
CA GLU A 128 -7.68 -8.93 0.61
C GLU A 128 -7.37 -7.44 0.56
N LEU A 129 -6.87 -6.92 -0.57
CA LEU A 129 -6.64 -5.49 -0.75
C LEU A 129 -7.93 -4.67 -0.54
N SER A 130 -9.05 -5.14 -1.09
CA SER A 130 -10.34 -4.43 -0.98
C SER A 130 -10.85 -4.28 0.47
N LYS A 131 -10.38 -5.13 1.39
CA LYS A 131 -10.75 -5.10 2.82
C LYS A 131 -9.90 -4.14 3.64
N VAL A 132 -8.77 -3.68 3.09
CA VAL A 132 -7.85 -2.80 3.81
C VAL A 132 -8.45 -1.41 3.94
N ALA A 133 -8.70 -1.00 5.17
CA ALA A 133 -9.18 0.33 5.53
C ALA A 133 -8.50 0.78 6.83
N LEU A 134 -8.42 2.09 7.05
CA LEU A 134 -7.97 2.61 8.34
C LEU A 134 -9.03 2.31 9.43
N PRO A 135 -8.61 1.98 10.67
CA PRO A 135 -9.53 1.88 11.79
C PRO A 135 -10.28 3.20 12.01
N GLU A 136 -11.59 3.15 12.27
CA GLU A 136 -12.48 4.32 12.37
C GLU A 136 -12.12 5.31 13.52
N ALA A 137 -11.17 4.93 14.40
CA ALA A 137 -10.72 5.72 15.54
C ALA A 137 -9.98 7.02 15.20
N VAL A 138 -9.65 7.28 13.93
CA VAL A 138 -8.92 8.48 13.47
C VAL A 138 -9.85 9.58 12.94
N ARG A 139 -11.18 9.47 13.10
CA ARG A 139 -12.05 10.62 12.85
C ARG A 139 -11.99 11.59 14.04
N PRO A 140 -11.56 12.85 13.89
CA PRO A 140 -11.65 13.81 14.96
C PRO A 140 -13.13 13.93 15.35
N ARG A 141 -13.42 13.66 16.62
CA ARG A 141 -14.75 13.81 17.19
C ARG A 141 -15.14 15.27 17.00
N VAL A 142 -16.04 15.55 16.04
CA VAL A 142 -16.69 16.85 15.93
C VAL A 142 -17.37 17.08 17.28
N THR A 143 -16.77 17.94 18.11
CA THR A 143 -17.41 18.47 19.29
C THR A 143 -18.58 19.32 18.79
N ALA A 144 -19.75 18.71 18.69
CA ALA A 144 -20.99 19.44 18.60
C ALA A 144 -21.03 20.43 19.77
N GLY A 145 -21.08 21.72 19.44
CA GLY A 145 -21.20 22.78 20.43
C GLY A 145 -22.47 22.58 21.23
N GLU A 146 -22.34 22.52 22.54
CA GLU A 146 -23.43 22.85 23.44
C GLU A 146 -23.47 24.37 23.58
N ASP A 147 -24.21 24.99 22.66
CA ASP A 147 -25.00 26.17 23.01
C ASP A 147 -25.99 25.72 24.09
N THR A 148 -25.76 26.12 25.34
CA THR A 148 -26.87 26.21 26.30
C THR A 148 -26.84 27.57 26.98
N THR A 149 -27.82 28.34 26.56
CA THR A 149 -28.36 29.55 27.15
C THR A 149 -28.51 29.42 28.66
N SER A 150 -28.07 30.44 29.41
CA SER A 150 -28.71 30.94 30.63
C SER A 150 -28.24 32.35 30.91
#